data_AF-A0A1D8MSY2-F1
#
_entry.id   AF-A0A1D8MSY2-F1
#
_cell.length_a   1.000
_cell.length_b   1.000
_cell.length_c   1.000
_cell.angle_alpha   90.00
_cell.angle_beta   90.00
_cell.angle_gamma   90.00
#
_symmetry.space_group_name_H-M   'P 1'
#
loop_
_entity.id
_entity.type
_entity.pdbx_description
1 polymer ?
#
loop_
_entity_poly.entity_id
_entity_poly.type
_entity_poly.pdbx_seq_one_letter_code
_entity_poly.pdbx_strand_id
1 'polypeptide(L)'
;MKKSIVKTQWEEKKKGWKASLLLATREGFEHLQLSPGRKFSFEITGERRCTGYAPAPGERAKCPGFRKLEKGSQCPECRGKDIYSGYVRGDTQNDLDGEFSVYLAQISGEVKVGVTRSKNVPKRWVEQGADYAAEILEGLTSKVALENEDRISSNGLTERVRKEKKTSQASSPEKLRETMEEKELEGEIVDVNALTIYPNLEGDFRRKGLFEGELEAVKGQIVGNGRIALALTSGKVLDRPKQKGLNSF
;
A
#
# COMPACT_ATOMS: atom_id res chain seq x y z
N MET A 1 12.65 -1.36 21.23
CA MET A 1 11.37 -0.67 21.45
C MET A 1 10.43 -1.03 20.31
N LYS A 2 9.21 -1.49 20.62
CA LYS A 2 8.22 -1.92 19.63
C LYS A 2 7.76 -0.73 18.78
N LYS A 3 7.68 -0.93 17.47
CA LYS A 3 7.16 0.05 16.51
C LYS A 3 5.96 -0.58 15.79
N SER A 4 4.93 0.19 15.48
CA SER A 4 3.79 -0.29 14.69
C SER A 4 3.84 0.28 13.29
N ILE A 5 3.69 -0.56 12.26
CA ILE A 5 3.67 -0.10 10.87
C ILE A 5 2.43 0.77 10.67
N VAL A 6 2.62 2.00 10.21
CA VAL A 6 1.52 2.89 9.84
C VAL A 6 1.15 2.67 8.38
N LYS A 7 2.11 2.89 7.48
CA LYS A 7 1.99 2.71 6.03
C LYS A 7 3.37 2.68 5.37
N THR A 8 3.45 2.06 4.21
CA THR A 8 4.52 2.35 3.23
C THR A 8 4.19 3.69 2.57
N GLN A 9 5.16 4.58 2.50
CA GLN A 9 5.07 5.86 1.82
C GLN A 9 5.95 5.83 0.59
N TRP A 10 5.42 6.39 -0.49
CA TRP A 10 6.12 6.53 -1.76
C TRP A 10 6.28 8.00 -2.09
N GLU A 11 7.49 8.36 -2.49
CA GLU A 11 7.85 9.72 -2.88
C GLU A 11 8.63 9.68 -4.19
N GLU A 12 8.24 10.53 -5.12
CA GLU A 12 8.94 10.70 -6.39
C GLU A 12 10.28 11.41 -6.15
N LYS A 13 11.34 10.87 -6.73
CA LYS A 13 12.68 11.47 -6.72
C LYS A 13 13.25 11.43 -8.13
N LYS A 14 14.35 12.16 -8.37
CA LYS A 14 15.03 12.22 -9.69
C LYS A 14 15.32 10.88 -10.38
N LYS A 15 15.44 9.78 -9.62
CA LYS A 15 15.76 8.44 -10.13
C LYS A 15 14.55 7.49 -10.10
N GLY A 16 13.32 8.01 -9.94
CA GLY A 16 12.11 7.22 -9.75
C GLY A 16 11.60 7.23 -8.31
N TRP A 17 10.48 6.55 -8.10
CA TRP A 17 9.78 6.46 -6.82
C TRP A 17 10.57 5.68 -5.78
N LYS A 18 10.67 6.24 -4.57
CA LYS A 18 11.35 5.62 -3.42
C LYS A 18 10.36 5.36 -2.29
N ALA A 19 10.54 4.24 -1.61
CA ALA A 19 9.72 3.81 -0.50
C ALA A 19 10.36 4.10 0.86
N SER A 20 9.52 4.43 1.81
CA SER A 20 9.86 4.48 3.24
C SER A 20 8.72 3.92 4.08
N LEU A 21 9.01 3.53 5.31
CA LEU A 21 7.99 3.16 6.30
C LEU A 21 7.75 4.32 7.24
N LEU A 22 6.47 4.67 7.40
CA LEU A 22 6.02 5.42 8.57
C LEU A 22 5.70 4.43 9.68
N LEU A 23 6.30 4.66 10.85
CA LEU A 23 6.16 3.81 12.02
C LEU A 23 5.60 4.63 13.18
N ALA A 24 4.62 4.08 13.91
CA ALA A 24 4.13 4.65 15.15
C ALA A 24 4.90 4.08 16.34
N THR A 25 5.26 4.94 17.27
CA THR A 25 5.90 4.60 18.54
C THR A 25 5.07 5.15 19.69
N ARG A 26 5.49 4.88 20.93
CA ARG A 26 4.89 5.51 22.12
C ARG A 26 5.11 7.03 22.12
N GLU A 27 6.26 7.47 21.60
CA GLU A 27 6.65 8.87 21.64
C GLU A 27 6.15 9.68 20.45
N GLY A 28 5.89 9.05 19.31
CA GLY A 28 5.37 9.74 18.13
C GLY A 28 5.45 8.87 16.89
N PHE A 29 6.09 9.40 15.85
CA PHE A 29 6.28 8.72 14.58
C PHE A 29 7.75 8.72 14.17
N GLU A 30 8.15 7.68 13.45
CA GLU A 30 9.48 7.54 12.89
C GLU A 30 9.39 7.14 11.43
N HIS A 31 10.36 7.60 10.63
CA HIS A 31 10.52 7.20 9.24
C HIS A 31 11.69 6.25 9.10
N LEU A 32 11.48 5.16 8.36
CA LEU A 32 12.53 4.21 7.99
C LEU A 32 12.63 4.13 6.47
N GLN A 33 13.72 4.66 5.91
CA GLN A 33 14.00 4.58 4.48
C GLN A 33 14.26 3.14 4.05
N LEU A 34 13.54 2.68 3.01
CA LEU A 34 13.66 1.33 2.44
C LEU A 34 14.56 1.38 1.21
N SER A 35 15.87 1.56 1.39
CA SER A 35 16.79 1.67 0.26
C SER A 35 17.27 0.29 -0.23
N PRO A 36 17.25 -0.01 -1.54
CA PRO A 36 17.85 -1.23 -2.08
C PRO A 36 19.31 -1.39 -1.63
N GLY A 37 19.74 -2.62 -1.36
CA GLY A 37 21.06 -2.99 -0.84
C GLY A 37 21.28 -2.68 0.65
N ARG A 38 20.37 -1.95 1.31
CA ARG A 38 20.49 -1.69 2.76
C ARG A 38 20.19 -2.96 3.54
N LYS A 39 21.06 -3.30 4.48
CA LYS A 39 20.85 -4.41 5.42
C LYS A 39 19.81 -4.04 6.48
N PHE A 40 18.84 -4.91 6.66
CA PHE A 40 17.84 -4.85 7.72
C PHE A 40 17.87 -6.12 8.55
N SER A 41 17.49 -5.98 9.81
CA SER A 41 17.21 -7.11 10.71
C SER A 41 16.07 -6.69 11.62
N PHE A 42 14.85 -7.13 11.29
CA PHE A 42 13.63 -6.85 12.06
C PHE A 42 12.65 -8.02 11.97
N GLU A 43 11.76 -8.13 12.95
CA GLU A 43 10.71 -9.14 12.96
C GLU A 43 9.33 -8.47 12.91
N ILE A 44 8.47 -8.88 11.97
CA ILE A 44 7.04 -8.55 12.02
C ILE A 44 6.33 -9.60 12.86
N THR A 45 5.74 -9.17 13.98
CA THR A 45 5.12 -10.10 14.93
C THR A 45 3.62 -10.29 14.68
N GLY A 46 3.00 -11.19 15.46
CA GLY A 46 1.55 -11.32 15.53
C GLY A 46 0.85 -10.08 16.10
N GLU A 47 1.52 -9.37 17.01
CA GLU A 47 0.97 -8.24 17.77
C GLU A 47 0.56 -7.09 16.87
N ARG A 48 -0.52 -6.41 17.26
CA ARG A 48 -0.96 -5.17 16.64
C ARG A 48 -1.00 -4.04 17.66
N ARG A 49 -0.64 -2.84 17.21
CA ARG A 49 -0.75 -1.61 18.02
C ARG A 49 -1.31 -0.45 17.21
N CYS A 50 -2.03 0.42 17.91
CA CYS A 50 -2.69 1.58 17.34
C CYS A 50 -1.71 2.52 16.62
N THR A 51 -2.06 2.93 15.39
CA THR A 51 -1.25 3.76 14.50
C THR A 51 -1.54 5.26 14.62
N GLY A 52 -2.18 5.69 15.71
CA GLY A 52 -2.69 7.06 15.86
C GLY A 52 -3.90 7.39 14.99
N TYR A 53 -4.15 8.67 14.73
CA TYR A 53 -5.28 9.21 13.96
C TYR A 53 -4.89 10.45 13.16
N ALA A 54 -5.71 10.84 12.19
CA ALA A 54 -5.59 12.13 11.50
C ALA A 54 -6.59 13.14 12.10
N PRO A 55 -6.14 14.19 12.82
CA PRO A 55 -7.03 15.23 13.36
C PRO A 55 -7.49 16.22 12.29
N ALA A 56 -6.71 16.39 11.23
CA ALA A 56 -6.94 17.30 10.11
C ALA A 56 -6.30 16.74 8.83
N PRO A 57 -6.68 17.25 7.64
CA PRO A 57 -6.10 16.79 6.37
C PRO A 57 -4.58 16.96 6.36
N GLY A 58 -3.85 15.89 6.05
CA GLY A 58 -2.38 15.89 6.03
C GLY A 58 -1.71 15.78 7.40
N GLU A 59 -2.46 15.91 8.50
CA GLU A 59 -1.93 15.81 9.85
C GLU A 59 -1.94 14.38 10.39
N ARG A 60 -1.11 14.15 11.43
CA ARG A 60 -1.02 12.87 12.11
C ARG A 60 -0.78 13.07 13.60
N ALA A 61 -1.67 12.53 14.43
CA ALA A 61 -1.54 12.53 15.88
C ALA A 61 -1.26 11.11 16.40
N LYS A 62 -0.33 11.00 17.36
CA LYS A 62 0.00 9.71 17.98
C LYS A 62 -1.15 9.17 18.81
N CYS A 63 -1.22 7.85 18.97
CA CYS A 63 -2.15 7.25 19.92
C CYS A 63 -1.65 7.52 21.34
N PRO A 64 -2.44 8.17 22.23
CA PRO A 64 -1.99 8.49 23.59
C PRO A 64 -1.51 7.27 24.38
N GLY A 65 -2.17 6.12 24.18
CA GLY A 65 -1.85 4.88 24.89
C GLY A 65 -1.01 3.86 24.11
N PHE A 66 -0.64 4.14 22.85
CA PHE A 66 -0.02 3.17 21.93
C PHE A 66 -0.65 1.76 22.05
N ARG A 67 -1.99 1.72 22.10
CA ARG A 67 -2.76 0.59 22.64
C ARG A 67 -2.55 -0.68 21.80
N LYS A 68 -2.43 -1.83 22.46
CA LYS A 68 -2.47 -3.15 21.80
C LYS A 68 -3.86 -3.39 21.21
N LEU A 69 -3.92 -4.03 20.06
CA LEU A 69 -5.14 -4.31 19.31
C LEU A 69 -5.25 -5.81 19.01
N GLU A 70 -6.48 -6.32 19.03
CA GLU A 70 -6.79 -7.66 18.53
C GLU A 70 -6.92 -7.67 16.99
N LYS A 71 -7.48 -6.60 16.41
CA LYS A 71 -7.68 -6.44 14.96
C LYS A 71 -7.59 -4.99 14.50
N GLY A 72 -7.36 -4.80 13.20
CA GLY A 72 -7.24 -3.48 12.58
C GLY A 72 -5.94 -2.74 12.91
N SER A 73 -5.95 -1.42 12.70
CA SER A 73 -4.80 -0.53 12.91
C SER A 73 -5.08 0.61 13.90
N GLN A 74 -6.33 0.84 14.30
CA GLN A 74 -6.71 1.92 15.21
C GLN A 74 -7.57 1.40 16.38
N CYS A 75 -7.31 1.92 17.58
CA CYS A 75 -8.19 1.73 18.73
C CYS A 75 -9.47 2.56 18.58
N PRO A 76 -10.55 2.26 19.34
CA PRO A 76 -11.81 3.00 19.26
C PRO A 76 -11.65 4.51 19.44
N GLU A 77 -10.81 4.93 20.39
CA GLU A 77 -10.56 6.35 20.68
C GLU A 77 -9.92 7.08 19.47
N CYS A 78 -8.84 6.53 18.91
CA CYS A 78 -8.20 7.12 17.74
C CYS A 78 -9.11 7.07 16.52
N ARG A 79 -9.88 6.00 16.34
CA ARG A 79 -10.85 5.90 15.25
C ARG A 79 -11.94 6.99 15.35
N GLY A 80 -12.44 7.26 16.55
CA GLY A 80 -13.47 8.30 16.76
C GLY A 80 -12.97 9.73 16.54
N LYS A 81 -11.65 9.95 16.60
CA LYS A 81 -11.00 11.25 16.34
C LYS A 81 -10.47 11.38 14.91
N ASP A 82 -10.55 10.32 14.11
CA ASP A 82 -9.96 10.31 12.77
C ASP A 82 -10.95 10.89 11.75
N ILE A 83 -10.57 11.99 11.11
CA ILE A 83 -11.42 12.68 10.12
C ILE A 83 -11.75 11.79 8.91
N TYR A 84 -10.94 10.77 8.63
CA TYR A 84 -11.16 9.84 7.53
C TYR A 84 -12.06 8.66 7.90
N SER A 85 -12.46 8.53 9.18
CA SER A 85 -13.27 7.41 9.64
C SER A 85 -14.67 7.37 9.02
N GLY A 86 -15.28 8.54 8.77
CA GLY A 86 -16.58 8.65 8.07
C GLY A 86 -16.49 8.25 6.60
N TYR A 87 -15.41 8.63 5.91
CA TYR A 87 -15.16 8.22 4.52
C TYR A 87 -15.06 6.70 4.38
N VAL A 88 -14.39 6.03 5.32
CA VAL A 88 -14.26 4.57 5.34
C VAL A 88 -15.60 3.87 5.64
N ARG A 89 -16.55 4.54 6.29
CA ARG A 89 -17.88 4.01 6.61
C ARG A 89 -18.90 4.21 5.50
N GLY A 90 -18.56 4.96 4.44
CA GLY A 90 -19.48 5.24 3.35
C GLY A 90 -20.59 6.23 3.75
N ASP A 91 -20.37 7.08 4.75
CA ASP A 91 -21.28 8.18 5.06
C ASP A 91 -21.20 9.20 3.91
N THR A 92 -22.16 9.08 3.00
CA THR A 92 -22.30 9.65 1.65
C THR A 92 -22.61 11.16 1.66
N GLN A 93 -21.71 11.97 2.21
CA GLN A 93 -21.89 13.44 2.19
C GLN A 93 -20.66 14.27 1.84
N ASN A 94 -19.62 13.68 1.27
CA ASN A 94 -18.42 14.44 0.90
C ASN A 94 -18.14 14.31 -0.58
N ASP A 95 -18.73 15.21 -1.37
CA ASP A 95 -18.07 15.63 -2.60
C ASP A 95 -16.72 16.21 -2.17
N LEU A 96 -15.65 15.50 -2.52
CA LEU A 96 -14.30 15.92 -2.21
C LEU A 96 -13.90 16.93 -3.28
N ASP A 97 -13.53 18.12 -2.87
CA ASP A 97 -13.01 19.13 -3.80
C ASP A 97 -11.77 18.62 -4.54
N GLY A 98 -11.70 18.90 -5.84
CA GLY A 98 -10.58 18.62 -6.73
C GLY A 98 -10.90 17.59 -7.81
N GLU A 99 -9.95 17.42 -8.75
CA GLU A 99 -10.10 16.51 -9.88
C GLU A 99 -9.67 15.09 -9.53
N PHE A 100 -10.43 14.14 -10.07
CA PHE A 100 -10.26 12.70 -9.91
C PHE A 100 -10.13 12.01 -11.25
N SER A 101 -9.42 10.89 -11.22
CA SER A 101 -9.20 10.01 -12.35
C SER A 101 -9.59 8.59 -12.01
N VAL A 102 -10.09 7.89 -13.02
CA VAL A 102 -10.36 6.45 -13.00
C VAL A 102 -9.22 5.77 -13.77
N TYR A 103 -8.63 4.74 -13.17
CA TYR A 103 -7.56 3.98 -13.80
C TYR A 103 -7.81 2.48 -13.72
N LEU A 104 -7.17 1.75 -14.63
CA LEU A 104 -6.97 0.31 -14.52
C LEU A 104 -5.54 0.03 -14.09
N ALA A 105 -5.37 -0.99 -13.26
CA ALA A 105 -4.06 -1.45 -12.81
C ALA A 105 -4.00 -2.98 -12.89
N GLN A 106 -3.04 -3.49 -13.66
CA GLN A 106 -2.68 -4.90 -13.65
C GLN A 106 -1.67 -5.14 -12.52
N ILE A 107 -2.04 -6.04 -11.62
CA ILE A 107 -1.21 -6.50 -10.52
C ILE A 107 -1.10 -8.01 -10.68
N SER A 108 0.06 -8.47 -11.12
CA SER A 108 0.32 -9.87 -11.41
C SER A 108 -0.67 -10.38 -12.48
N GLY A 109 -1.51 -11.37 -12.16
CA GLY A 109 -2.53 -11.89 -13.08
C GLY A 109 -3.91 -11.23 -12.98
N GLU A 110 -4.08 -10.18 -12.17
CA GLU A 110 -5.37 -9.54 -11.94
C GLU A 110 -5.37 -8.09 -12.43
N VAL A 111 -6.47 -7.67 -13.07
CA VAL A 111 -6.73 -6.27 -13.38
C VAL A 111 -7.77 -5.75 -12.41
N LYS A 112 -7.54 -4.54 -11.89
CA LYS A 112 -8.49 -3.82 -11.06
C LYS A 112 -8.74 -2.42 -11.57
N VAL A 113 -9.95 -1.93 -11.32
CA VAL A 113 -10.27 -0.51 -11.44
C VAL A 113 -9.92 0.21 -10.13
N GLY A 114 -9.73 1.52 -10.20
CA GLY A 114 -9.54 2.34 -9.03
C GLY A 114 -9.77 3.81 -9.30
N VAL A 115 -10.16 4.55 -8.26
CA VAL A 115 -10.22 6.02 -8.27
C VAL A 115 -9.07 6.63 -7.46
N THR A 116 -8.57 7.76 -7.94
CA THR A 116 -7.67 8.62 -7.17
C THR A 116 -7.76 10.07 -7.63
N ARG A 117 -7.18 11.00 -6.87
CA ARG A 117 -7.05 12.39 -7.31
C ARG A 117 -6.09 12.43 -8.50
N SER A 118 -6.40 13.16 -9.56
CA SER A 118 -5.67 13.11 -10.84
C SER A 118 -4.16 13.34 -10.65
N LYS A 119 -3.78 14.32 -9.82
CA LYS A 119 -2.37 14.58 -9.46
C LYS A 119 -1.60 13.44 -8.77
N ASN A 120 -2.29 12.39 -8.32
CA ASN A 120 -1.72 11.26 -7.58
C ASN A 120 -1.72 9.95 -8.39
N VAL A 121 -2.11 9.96 -9.66
CA VAL A 121 -2.28 8.74 -10.46
C VAL A 121 -1.02 7.85 -10.48
N PRO A 122 0.18 8.34 -10.87
CA PRO A 122 1.39 7.51 -10.84
C PRO A 122 1.72 6.99 -9.44
N LYS A 123 1.59 7.85 -8.42
CA LYS A 123 1.81 7.49 -7.02
C LYS A 123 0.90 6.34 -6.60
N ARG A 124 -0.37 6.39 -7.00
CA ARG A 124 -1.39 5.42 -6.60
C ARG A 124 -1.10 4.04 -7.18
N TRP A 125 -0.66 3.99 -8.44
CA TRP A 125 -0.24 2.74 -9.09
C TRP A 125 0.92 2.09 -8.33
N VAL A 126 1.95 2.86 -8.02
CA VAL A 126 3.12 2.42 -7.26
C VAL A 126 2.74 1.97 -5.84
N GLU A 127 1.93 2.75 -5.12
CA GLU A 127 1.45 2.41 -3.77
C GLU A 127 0.70 1.08 -3.72
N GLN A 128 0.00 0.74 -4.81
CA GLN A 128 -0.76 -0.49 -4.93
C GLN A 128 0.07 -1.67 -5.43
N GLY A 129 1.28 -1.43 -5.92
CA GLY A 129 2.15 -2.45 -6.50
C GLY A 129 1.64 -2.97 -7.84
N ALA A 130 1.13 -2.06 -8.68
CA ALA A 130 0.83 -2.37 -10.08
C ALA A 130 2.10 -2.71 -10.85
N ASP A 131 1.97 -3.63 -11.81
CA ASP A 131 3.00 -3.93 -12.80
C ASP A 131 2.82 -3.05 -14.04
N TYR A 132 1.57 -2.94 -14.50
CA TYR A 132 1.16 -2.05 -15.59
C TYR A 132 -0.11 -1.31 -15.17
N ALA A 133 -0.32 -0.10 -15.68
CA ALA A 133 -1.52 0.67 -15.42
C ALA A 133 -1.87 1.58 -16.60
N ALA A 134 -3.13 1.98 -16.68
CA ALA A 134 -3.62 2.96 -17.64
C ALA A 134 -4.61 3.90 -16.95
N GLU A 135 -4.44 5.20 -17.16
CA GLU A 135 -5.46 6.20 -16.82
C GLU A 135 -6.51 6.21 -17.94
N ILE A 136 -7.77 6.02 -17.56
CA ILE A 136 -8.88 5.80 -18.51
C ILE A 136 -9.78 7.04 -18.59
N LEU A 137 -9.99 7.72 -17.46
CA LEU A 137 -10.75 8.96 -17.38
C LEU A 137 -10.04 9.92 -16.43
N GLU A 138 -10.04 11.20 -16.75
CA GLU A 138 -9.42 12.27 -15.96
C GLU A 138 -10.36 13.48 -15.80
N GLY A 139 -10.01 14.42 -14.91
CA GLY A 139 -10.75 15.69 -14.76
C GLY A 139 -12.16 15.53 -14.17
N LEU A 140 -12.46 14.42 -13.51
CA LEU A 140 -13.78 14.13 -12.97
C LEU A 140 -13.98 14.72 -11.57
N THR A 141 -15.23 14.98 -11.20
CA THR A 141 -15.59 15.19 -9.79
C THR A 141 -15.50 13.86 -9.02
N SER A 142 -15.41 13.92 -7.69
CA SER A 142 -15.36 12.70 -6.86
C SER A 142 -16.55 11.77 -7.11
N LYS A 143 -17.76 12.31 -7.22
CA LYS A 143 -18.97 11.53 -7.45
C LYS A 143 -18.96 10.83 -8.81
N VAL A 144 -18.64 11.57 -9.88
CA VAL A 144 -18.60 11.01 -11.24
C VAL A 144 -17.50 9.95 -11.37
N ALA A 145 -16.36 10.13 -10.70
CA ALA A 145 -15.29 9.14 -10.69
C ALA A 145 -15.73 7.83 -10.00
N LEU A 146 -16.42 7.91 -8.86
CA LEU A 146 -16.95 6.74 -8.14
C LEU A 146 -18.04 6.02 -8.93
N GLU A 147 -18.97 6.76 -9.54
CA GLU A 147 -20.00 6.19 -10.42
C GLU A 147 -19.39 5.41 -11.61
N ASN A 148 -18.29 5.93 -12.17
CA ASN A 148 -17.55 5.22 -13.22
C ASN A 148 -16.77 4.01 -12.70
N GLU A 149 -16.17 4.08 -11.52
CA GLU A 149 -15.53 2.93 -10.86
C GLU A 149 -16.52 1.78 -10.67
N ASP A 150 -17.69 2.08 -10.11
CA ASP A 150 -18.77 1.11 -9.86
C ASP A 150 -19.30 0.50 -11.17
N ARG A 151 -19.51 1.34 -12.21
CA ARG A 151 -19.95 0.88 -13.53
C ARG A 151 -18.92 -0.07 -14.16
N ILE A 152 -17.63 0.23 -14.06
CA ILE A 152 -16.55 -0.58 -14.64
C ILE A 152 -16.33 -1.87 -13.83
N SER A 153 -16.44 -1.80 -12.50
CA SER A 153 -16.23 -2.93 -11.58
C SER A 153 -17.34 -3.97 -11.66
N SER A 154 -18.59 -3.54 -11.86
CA SER A 154 -19.80 -4.40 -11.95
C SER A 154 -19.70 -5.51 -13.01
N ASN A 155 -18.77 -5.36 -13.97
CA ASN A 155 -18.50 -6.32 -15.02
C ASN A 155 -17.29 -7.23 -14.68
N GLY A 156 -17.20 -7.71 -13.44
CA GLY A 156 -16.26 -8.77 -13.02
C GLY A 156 -14.84 -8.33 -12.65
N LEU A 157 -14.53 -7.02 -12.63
CA LEU A 157 -13.24 -6.54 -12.15
C LEU A 157 -13.22 -6.41 -10.64
N THR A 158 -12.13 -6.88 -10.03
CA THR A 158 -11.92 -6.69 -8.59
C THR A 158 -11.54 -5.24 -8.30
N GLU A 159 -11.98 -4.70 -7.17
CA GLU A 159 -11.47 -3.41 -6.65
C GLU A 159 -10.19 -3.60 -5.83
N ARG A 160 -9.92 -4.84 -5.38
CA ARG A 160 -8.90 -5.15 -4.38
C ARG A 160 -8.15 -6.44 -4.70
N VAL A 161 -6.85 -6.29 -4.94
CA VAL A 161 -5.92 -7.42 -5.07
C VAL A 161 -5.26 -7.72 -3.72
N ARG A 162 -5.35 -8.96 -3.26
CA ARG A 162 -4.74 -9.42 -1.99
C ARG A 162 -3.21 -9.39 -2.10
N LYS A 163 -2.53 -9.08 -0.98
CA LYS A 163 -1.06 -8.93 -0.94
C LYS A 163 -0.30 -10.18 -1.37
N GLU A 164 -0.81 -11.35 -0.99
CA GLU A 164 -0.29 -12.67 -1.40
C GLU A 164 -0.16 -12.80 -2.91
N LYS A 165 -1.11 -12.21 -3.65
CA LYS A 165 -1.17 -12.33 -5.10
C LYS A 165 -0.23 -11.38 -5.82
N LYS A 166 0.40 -10.42 -5.10
CA LYS A 166 1.26 -9.38 -5.67
C LYS A 166 2.73 -9.79 -5.75
N THR A 167 3.08 -10.99 -5.29
CA THR A 167 4.48 -11.45 -5.25
C THR A 167 4.96 -11.96 -6.60
N SER A 168 4.06 -12.37 -7.49
CA SER A 168 4.41 -12.58 -8.89
C SER A 168 4.34 -11.26 -9.66
N GLN A 169 4.98 -11.22 -10.81
CA GLN A 169 4.96 -10.07 -11.71
C GLN A 169 4.28 -10.46 -13.02
N ALA A 170 3.51 -9.54 -13.58
CA ALA A 170 3.08 -9.64 -14.96
C ALA A 170 4.28 -9.49 -15.91
N SER A 171 4.54 -10.49 -16.75
CA SER A 171 5.58 -10.39 -17.79
C SER A 171 5.21 -9.43 -18.92
N SER A 172 3.92 -9.14 -19.11
CA SER A 172 3.40 -8.26 -20.16
C SER A 172 2.07 -7.61 -19.74
N PRO A 173 1.67 -6.50 -20.40
CA PRO A 173 0.40 -5.82 -20.15
C PRO A 173 -0.80 -6.48 -20.84
N GLU A 174 -0.68 -7.71 -21.37
CA GLU A 174 -1.75 -8.30 -22.21
C GLU A 174 -3.08 -8.41 -21.46
N LYS A 175 -3.07 -8.77 -20.18
CA LYS A 175 -4.31 -8.84 -19.39
C LYS A 175 -4.99 -7.47 -19.27
N LEU A 176 -4.19 -6.41 -19.14
CA LEU A 176 -4.69 -5.03 -19.12
C LEU A 176 -5.27 -4.65 -20.48
N ARG A 177 -4.57 -4.95 -21.58
CA ARG A 177 -5.06 -4.69 -22.95
C ARG A 177 -6.37 -5.43 -23.23
N GLU A 178 -6.42 -6.73 -22.98
CA GLU A 178 -7.65 -7.53 -23.13
C GLU A 178 -8.81 -6.92 -22.35
N THR A 179 -8.56 -6.47 -21.12
CA THR A 179 -9.58 -5.85 -20.27
C THR A 179 -10.05 -4.50 -20.82
N MET A 180 -9.13 -3.71 -21.37
CA MET A 180 -9.44 -2.43 -22.01
C MET A 180 -10.25 -2.62 -23.28
N GLU A 181 -9.87 -3.58 -24.13
CA GLU A 181 -10.59 -3.95 -25.35
C GLU A 181 -12.00 -4.47 -25.05
N GLU A 182 -12.14 -5.43 -24.12
CA GLU A 182 -13.43 -6.01 -23.71
C GLU A 182 -14.42 -4.94 -23.21
N LYS A 183 -13.90 -3.88 -22.59
CA LYS A 183 -14.69 -2.82 -21.95
C LYS A 183 -14.76 -1.53 -22.78
N GLU A 184 -14.21 -1.54 -23.99
CA GLU A 184 -14.15 -0.39 -24.88
C GLU A 184 -13.54 0.87 -24.19
N LEU A 185 -12.44 0.65 -23.46
CA LEU A 185 -11.74 1.68 -22.71
C LEU A 185 -10.44 2.06 -23.41
N GLU A 186 -10.18 3.36 -23.51
CA GLU A 186 -8.93 3.90 -24.07
C GLU A 186 -8.04 4.44 -22.95
N GLY A 187 -6.73 4.42 -23.19
CA GLY A 187 -5.72 4.93 -22.26
C GLY A 187 -4.31 4.48 -22.63
N GLU A 188 -3.32 5.27 -22.25
CA GLU A 188 -1.92 4.87 -22.43
C GLU A 188 -1.52 3.86 -21.36
N ILE A 189 -0.97 2.71 -21.79
CA ILE A 189 -0.44 1.71 -20.87
C ILE A 189 0.99 2.10 -20.45
N VAL A 190 1.16 2.25 -19.15
CA VAL A 190 2.42 2.58 -18.49
C VAL A 190 2.99 1.36 -17.79
N ASP A 191 4.28 1.09 -17.99
CA ASP A 191 5.05 0.16 -17.13
C ASP A 191 5.34 0.84 -15.79
N VAL A 192 4.67 0.37 -14.74
CA VAL A 192 4.77 0.95 -13.40
C VAL A 192 6.10 0.55 -12.73
N ASN A 193 6.69 -0.59 -13.12
CA ASN A 193 7.98 -1.02 -12.57
C ASN A 193 9.09 -0.05 -12.99
N ALA A 194 9.03 0.47 -14.22
CA ALA A 194 9.95 1.47 -14.74
C ALA A 194 9.89 2.82 -13.98
N LEU A 195 8.81 3.07 -13.22
CA LEU A 195 8.67 4.29 -12.42
C LEU A 195 9.45 4.21 -11.10
N THR A 196 9.85 3.01 -10.63
CA THR A 196 10.46 2.84 -9.30
C THR A 196 11.95 2.46 -9.40
N ILE A 197 12.68 2.64 -8.30
CA ILE A 197 14.08 2.16 -8.20
C ILE A 197 14.19 0.70 -7.76
N TYR A 198 13.07 0.03 -7.53
CA TYR A 198 13.06 -1.30 -6.95
C TYR A 198 13.00 -2.35 -8.05
N PRO A 199 13.85 -3.39 -7.98
CA PRO A 199 13.71 -4.54 -8.85
C PRO A 199 12.44 -5.32 -8.50
N ASN A 200 12.20 -6.34 -9.31
CA ASN A 200 11.08 -7.25 -9.17
C ASN A 200 11.10 -7.96 -7.82
N LEU A 201 9.93 -8.14 -7.23
CA LEU A 201 9.79 -8.78 -5.95
C LEU A 201 9.90 -10.31 -6.10
N GLU A 202 10.81 -10.91 -5.34
CA GLU A 202 10.97 -12.36 -5.25
C GLU A 202 10.86 -12.84 -3.80
N GLY A 203 10.66 -14.15 -3.66
CA GLY A 203 10.69 -14.86 -2.38
C GLY A 203 9.31 -15.25 -1.82
N ASP A 204 9.35 -16.06 -0.77
CA ASP A 204 8.15 -16.63 -0.15
C ASP A 204 7.32 -15.56 0.56
N PHE A 205 6.04 -15.44 0.19
CA PHE A 205 5.15 -14.47 0.83
C PHE A 205 4.92 -14.81 2.32
N ARG A 206 5.11 -13.81 3.18
CA ARG A 206 4.84 -13.90 4.62
C ARG A 206 4.14 -12.65 5.13
N ARG A 207 3.33 -12.82 6.17
CA ARG A 207 2.67 -11.72 6.91
C ARG A 207 3.33 -11.39 8.25
N LYS A 208 4.22 -12.25 8.70
CA LYS A 208 4.95 -12.20 9.97
C LYS A 208 6.26 -12.99 9.82
N GLY A 209 7.19 -12.75 10.72
CA GLY A 209 8.48 -13.42 10.77
C GLY A 209 9.65 -12.45 10.61
N LEU A 210 10.85 -13.03 10.67
CA LEU A 210 12.13 -12.34 10.54
C LEU A 210 12.34 -11.88 9.10
N PHE A 211 12.72 -10.62 8.94
CA PHE A 211 13.38 -10.07 7.76
C PHE A 211 14.82 -9.76 8.12
N GLU A 212 15.74 -10.50 7.52
CA GLU A 212 17.17 -10.35 7.74
C GLU A 212 17.92 -10.40 6.41
N GLY A 213 18.86 -9.49 6.23
CA GLY A 213 19.67 -9.38 5.02
C GLY A 213 19.43 -8.07 4.28
N GLU A 214 19.88 -8.02 3.03
CA GLU A 214 19.76 -6.84 2.17
C GLU A 214 18.34 -6.72 1.63
N LEU A 215 17.78 -5.51 1.70
CA LEU A 215 16.54 -5.21 1.00
C LEU A 215 16.84 -5.17 -0.50
N GLU A 216 16.20 -6.04 -1.25
CA GLU A 216 16.32 -6.06 -2.71
C GLU A 216 15.16 -5.27 -3.34
N ALA A 217 13.93 -5.63 -3.00
CA ALA A 217 12.74 -5.12 -3.67
C ALA A 217 11.72 -4.50 -2.71
N VAL A 218 10.93 -3.56 -3.23
CA VAL A 218 9.70 -3.06 -2.59
C VAL A 218 8.61 -2.97 -3.66
N LYS A 219 7.52 -3.72 -3.48
CA LYS A 219 6.35 -3.68 -4.37
C LYS A 219 5.11 -3.29 -3.57
N GLY A 220 4.62 -2.07 -3.77
CA GLY A 220 3.52 -1.47 -3.02
C GLY A 220 3.73 -1.45 -1.50
N GLN A 221 3.30 -2.51 -0.82
CA GLN A 221 3.39 -2.67 0.64
C GLN A 221 4.10 -3.97 1.05
N ILE A 222 4.97 -4.50 0.21
CA ILE A 222 5.71 -5.74 0.43
C ILE A 222 7.20 -5.45 0.22
N VAL A 223 8.04 -5.92 1.13
CA VAL A 223 9.51 -5.84 1.02
C VAL A 223 10.08 -7.22 0.73
N GLY A 224 11.14 -7.30 -0.07
CA GLY A 224 11.79 -8.56 -0.42
C GLY A 224 13.31 -8.52 -0.28
N ASN A 225 13.90 -9.69 -0.03
CA ASN A 225 15.36 -9.93 -0.01
C ASN A 225 15.74 -11.16 -0.86
N GLY A 226 14.97 -11.43 -1.92
CA GLY A 226 15.11 -12.60 -2.80
C GLY A 226 14.59 -13.91 -2.20
N ARG A 227 14.67 -14.08 -0.87
CA ARG A 227 14.22 -15.31 -0.18
C ARG A 227 12.82 -15.21 0.39
N ILE A 228 12.48 -14.05 0.96
CA ILE A 228 11.17 -13.81 1.55
C ILE A 228 10.57 -12.51 1.02
N ALA A 229 9.25 -12.50 0.88
CA ALA A 229 8.44 -11.33 0.56
C ALA A 229 7.52 -11.01 1.74
N LEU A 230 7.85 -9.98 2.52
CA LEU A 230 7.19 -9.70 3.80
C LEU A 230 6.21 -8.54 3.71
N ALA A 231 4.94 -8.79 4.06
CA ALA A 231 3.87 -7.80 3.98
C ALA A 231 3.92 -6.77 5.11
N LEU A 232 4.09 -5.50 4.73
CA LEU A 232 4.04 -4.34 5.62
C LEU A 232 2.58 -3.94 5.88
N THR A 233 1.97 -4.59 6.86
CA THR A 233 0.54 -4.39 7.17
C THR A 233 0.35 -3.37 8.28
N SER A 234 -0.50 -2.37 8.04
CA SER A 234 -0.83 -1.35 9.04
C SER A 234 -1.27 -1.97 10.37
N GLY A 235 -0.77 -1.42 11.47
CA GLY A 235 -0.98 -1.88 12.83
C GLY A 235 -0.06 -3.01 13.27
N LYS A 236 0.64 -3.72 12.38
CA LYS A 236 1.54 -4.81 12.77
C LYS A 236 2.79 -4.28 13.44
N VAL A 237 3.22 -4.97 14.50
CA VAL A 237 4.42 -4.58 15.25
C VAL A 237 5.68 -5.10 14.57
N LEU A 238 6.60 -4.17 14.30
CA LEU A 238 8.00 -4.39 13.98
C LEU A 238 8.80 -4.35 15.29
N ASP A 239 9.50 -5.45 15.59
CA ASP A 239 10.35 -5.57 16.77
C ASP A 239 11.80 -5.92 16.37
N ARG A 240 12.73 -5.76 17.32
CA ARG A 240 14.08 -6.30 17.14
C ARG A 240 13.99 -7.84 17.20
N PRO A 241 14.70 -8.56 16.33
CA PRO A 241 14.74 -10.01 16.39
C PRO A 241 15.22 -10.45 17.77
N LYS A 242 14.49 -11.37 18.40
CA LYS A 242 14.98 -12.01 19.62
C LYS A 242 15.89 -13.16 19.21
N GLN A 243 17.15 -13.08 19.59
CA GLN A 243 18.04 -14.23 19.51
C GLN A 243 17.51 -15.28 20.49
N LYS A 244 16.89 -16.35 20.00
CA LYS A 244 16.66 -17.53 20.83
C LYS A 244 18.01 -18.22 20.96
N GLY A 245 18.59 -18.20 22.15
CA GLY A 245 19.80 -18.97 22.41
C GLY A 245 19.57 -20.45 22.11
N LEU A 246 20.61 -21.16 21.68
CA LEU A 246 20.58 -22.59 21.36
C LEU A 246 20.03 -23.48 22.49
N ASN A 247 19.91 -22.97 23.71
CA ASN A 247 19.40 -23.68 24.89
C ASN A 247 17.87 -23.81 24.97
N SER A 248 17.12 -23.50 23.90
CA SER A 248 15.65 -23.61 23.88
C SER A 248 15.12 -24.64 22.88
N PHE A 249 15.94 -25.61 22.49
CA PHE A 249 15.54 -26.80 21.74
C PHE A 249 15.80 -28.04 22.58
#